data_AF-A0A3B0UM37-F1
#
_entry.id   AF-A0A3B0UM37-F1
#
_cell.length_a   1.000
_cell.length_b   1.000
_cell.length_c   1.000
_cell.angle_alpha   90.00
_cell.angle_beta   90.00
_cell.angle_gamma   90.00
#
_symmetry.space_group_name_H-M   'P 1'
#
loop_
_entity.id
_entity.type
_entity.pdbx_description
1 polymer ?
#
loop_
_entity_poly.entity_id
_entity_poly.type
_entity_poly.pdbx_seq_one_letter_code
_entity_poly.pdbx_strand_id
1 'polypeptide(L)' 'MIQSMTGYGKTVLQFSTKKITIELKSLNSKNLDLNVRIPSYYR' A
#
# COMPACT_ATOMS: atom_id res chain seq x y z
N MET A 1 -9.28 -12.41 20.27
CA MET A 1 -8.00 -12.89 19.69
C MET A 1 -7.86 -12.22 18.33
N ILE A 2 -7.01 -11.19 18.25
CA ILE A 2 -6.89 -10.31 17.09
C ILE A 2 -6.25 -11.09 15.95
N GLN A 3 -6.89 -11.01 14.77
CA GLN A 3 -6.51 -11.73 13.57
C GLN A 3 -5.05 -11.46 13.20
N SER A 4 -4.26 -12.51 13.05
CA SER A 4 -2.87 -12.44 12.57
C SER A 4 -2.82 -11.64 11.26
N MET A 5 -2.00 -10.58 11.20
CA MET A 5 -1.68 -9.89 9.94
C MET A 5 -0.56 -10.69 9.27
N THR A 6 -0.79 -11.16 8.04
CA THR A 6 0.13 -12.11 7.35
C THR A 6 1.06 -11.40 6.39
N GLY A 7 0.69 -10.21 5.91
CA GLY A 7 1.54 -9.42 5.04
C GLY A 7 1.33 -7.93 5.25
N TYR A 8 2.39 -7.21 5.56
CA TYR A 8 2.42 -5.75 5.52
C TYR A 8 3.56 -5.32 4.61
N GLY A 9 3.24 -4.60 3.54
CA GLY A 9 4.19 -3.98 2.63
C GLY A 9 3.90 -2.49 2.51
N LYS A 10 4.87 -1.65 2.84
CA LYS A 10 4.80 -0.22 2.56
C LYS A 10 6.02 0.17 1.73
N THR A 11 5.77 0.68 0.53
CA THR A 11 6.80 1.24 -0.33
C THR A 11 6.47 2.68 -0.67
N VAL A 12 7.49 3.53 -0.60
CA VAL A 12 7.39 4.95 -0.92
C VAL A 12 8.43 5.20 -1.99
N LEU A 13 7.95 5.47 -3.20
CA LEU A 13 8.77 5.86 -4.34
C LEU A 13 8.74 7.38 -4.43
N GLN A 14 9.87 8.01 -4.12
CA GLN A 14 10.07 9.44 -4.31
C GLN A 14 10.89 9.67 -5.58
N PHE A 15 10.24 10.29 -6.57
CA PHE A 15 10.91 10.96 -7.66
C PHE A 15 11.03 12.44 -7.34
N SER A 16 12.04 13.10 -7.93
CA SER A 16 12.33 14.53 -7.69
C SER A 16 11.12 15.47 -7.88
N THR A 17 10.09 15.03 -8.61
CA THR A 17 8.89 15.81 -8.91
C THR A 17 7.60 15.19 -8.35
N LYS A 18 7.64 13.95 -7.85
CA LYS A 18 6.44 13.16 -7.55
C LYS A 18 6.69 12.13 -6.44
N LYS A 19 5.75 12.03 -5.51
CA LYS A 19 5.77 11.00 -4.45
C LYS A 19 4.65 10.01 -4.70
N ILE A 20 5.01 8.74 -4.86
CA ILE A 20 4.08 7.62 -4.95
C ILE A 20 4.20 6.83 -3.65
N THR A 21 3.08 6.57 -3.00
CA THR A 21 3.04 5.75 -1.79
C THR A 21 2.12 4.57 -2.04
N ILE A 22 2.64 3.36 -1.87
CA ILE A 22 1.90 2.11 -2.01
C ILE A 22 1.96 1.42 -0.66
N GLU A 23 0.80 1.17 -0.08
CA GLU A 23 0.64 0.42 1.14
C GLU A 23 -0.26 -0.79 0.85
N LEU A 24 0.18 -1.95 1.31
CA LEU A 24 -0.40 -3.23 0.99
C LEU A 24 -0.51 -4.00 2.29
N LYS A 25 -1.74 -4.24 2.74
CA LYS A 25 -2.04 -5.00 3.95
C LYS A 25 -2.78 -6.27 3.53
N SER A 26 -2.31 -7.40 4.02
CA SER A 26 -2.91 -8.70 3.80
C SER A 26 -3.23 -9.35 5.14
N LEU A 27 -4.50 -9.67 5.33
CA LEU A 27 -5.02 -10.29 6.54
C LEU A 27 -5.43 -11.73 6.25
N ASN A 28 -4.63 -12.67 6.73
CA ASN A 28 -4.80 -14.12 6.65
C ASN A 28 -5.29 -14.61 5.30
N SER A 29 -4.76 -14.04 4.21
CA SER A 29 -5.14 -14.37 2.85
C SER A 29 -6.65 -14.23 2.55
N LYS A 30 -7.40 -13.50 3.38
CA LYS A 30 -8.84 -13.25 3.24
C LYS A 30 -9.14 -11.86 2.71
N ASN A 31 -8.46 -10.85 3.25
CA ASN A 31 -8.60 -9.47 2.82
C ASN A 31 -7.26 -8.93 2.34
N LEU A 32 -7.29 -8.29 1.17
CA LEU A 32 -6.19 -7.55 0.59
C LEU A 32 -6.60 -6.08 0.53
N ASP A 33 -6.07 -5.28 1.46
CA ASP A 33 -6.23 -3.83 1.46
C ASP A 33 -5.04 -3.20 0.74
N LEU A 34 -5.29 -2.76 -0.49
CA LEU A 34 -4.30 -2.10 -1.34
C LEU A 34 -4.60 -0.60 -1.41
N ASN A 35 -3.75 0.20 -0.81
CA ASN A 35 -3.87 1.66 -0.78
C ASN A 35 -2.72 2.28 -1.59
N VAL A 36 -3.06 2.86 -2.74
CA VAL A 36 -2.09 3.44 -3.66
C VAL A 36 -2.37 4.93 -3.82
N ARG A 37 -1.44 5.75 -3.35
CA ARG A 37 -1.49 7.21 -3.45
C ARG A 37 -0.53 7.67 -4.54
N ILE A 38 -1.09 7.96 -5.71
CA ILE A 38 -0.39 8.45 -6.91
C ILE A 38 -0.78 9.90 -7.15
N PRO A 39 0.12 10.76 -7.68
CA PRO A 39 -0.26 12.09 -8.16
C PRO A 39 -1.30 12.02 -9.28
N SER A 40 -2.28 12.92 -9.27
CA SER A 40 -3.44 12.94 -10.18
C SER A 40 -3.12 12.98 -11.68
N TYR A 41 -1.89 13.36 -12.03
CA TYR A 41 -1.43 13.42 -13.42
C TYR A 41 -1.42 12.06 -14.14
N TYR A 42 -1.42 10.95 -13.39
CA TYR A 42 -1.46 9.58 -13.93
C TYR A 42 -2.83 8.89 -13.73
N ARG A 43 -3.88 9.62 -13.33
CA ARG A 43 -5.24 9.05 -13.21
C ARG A 43 -5.88 8.84 -14.57
#